data_AF-A0A091PBP7-F1
#
_entry.id   AF-A0A091PBP7-F1
#
_cell.length_a   1.000
_cell.length_b   1.000
_cell.length_c   1.000
_cell.angle_alpha   90.00
_cell.angle_beta   90.00
_cell.angle_gamma   90.00
#
_symmetry.space_group_name_H-M   'P 1'
#
loop_
_entity.id
_entity.type
_entity.pdbx_description
1 polymer ?
#
loop_
_entity_poly.entity_id
_entity_poly.type
_entity_poly.pdbx_seq_one_letter_code
_entity_poly.pdbx_strand_id
1 'polypeptide(L)'
;YVLQELVETERDYVRDLGYVVEGYMALMKEDGVPDDMKGKDKIVFGNIHQIYDWHRDFFLGELEKCLEDPEKLGSLFVKHERRLHMYIVYCQNKPKSEHIVSEYIDTFFEDLKQRLGHRLQLTDLLIKPVQRIMKYQLLLKDFLKYSKKANLDTTELEGKIVAQGKLLLQDTFLVTDQDTGLLPRCKERRVFLFEQIVIFSELLDKKKGFSMPGFLFKNSIK
;
A
#
# COMPACT_ATOMS: atom_id res chain seq x y z
N TYR A 1 -14.34 10.03 -13.86
CA TYR A 1 -14.68 9.06 -12.81
C TYR A 1 -13.43 8.39 -12.21
N VAL A 2 -12.62 7.63 -12.98
CA VAL A 2 -11.42 6.95 -12.44
C VAL A 2 -10.42 7.90 -11.79
N LEU A 3 -10.14 9.04 -12.41
CA LEU A 3 -9.22 10.04 -11.86
C LEU A 3 -9.76 10.71 -10.59
N GLN A 4 -11.07 10.95 -10.52
CA GLN A 4 -11.73 11.46 -9.33
C GLN A 4 -11.58 10.47 -8.16
N GLU A 5 -11.86 9.19 -8.40
CA GLU A 5 -11.66 8.11 -7.41
C GLU A 5 -10.19 8.04 -6.96
N LEU A 6 -9.23 8.20 -7.88
CA LEU A 6 -7.80 8.20 -7.55
C LEU A 6 -7.46 9.30 -6.53
N VAL A 7 -7.91 10.53 -6.76
CA VAL A 7 -7.62 11.68 -5.89
C VAL A 7 -8.38 11.59 -4.56
N GLU A 8 -9.64 11.20 -4.57
CA GLU A 8 -10.42 11.02 -3.33
C GLU A 8 -9.79 9.96 -2.43
N THR A 9 -9.46 8.80 -3.00
CA THR A 9 -8.80 7.73 -2.25
C THR A 9 -7.35 8.07 -1.89
N GLU A 10 -6.72 9.07 -2.54
CA GLU A 10 -5.42 9.60 -2.14
C GLU A 10 -5.52 10.43 -0.86
N ARG A 11 -6.54 11.30 -0.77
CA ARG A 11 -6.79 12.07 0.46
C ARG A 11 -7.06 11.15 1.64
N ASP A 12 -7.87 10.12 1.44
CA ASP A 12 -8.09 9.09 2.45
C ASP A 12 -6.79 8.39 2.85
N TYR A 13 -5.95 8.04 1.88
CA TYR A 13 -4.67 7.40 2.13
C TYR A 13 -3.72 8.28 2.95
N VAL A 14 -3.55 9.55 2.58
CA VAL A 14 -2.72 10.52 3.31
C VAL A 14 -3.23 10.70 4.74
N ARG A 15 -4.54 10.86 4.94
CA ARG A 15 -5.14 10.94 6.28
C ARG A 15 -4.83 9.71 7.10
N ASP A 16 -5.02 8.53 6.52
CA ASP A 16 -4.83 7.27 7.23
C ASP A 16 -3.35 6.99 7.56
N LEU A 17 -2.41 7.47 6.74
CA LEU A 17 -0.98 7.50 7.09
C LEU A 17 -0.69 8.48 8.23
N GLY A 18 -1.35 9.64 8.24
CA GLY A 18 -1.28 10.62 9.32
C GLY A 18 -1.67 10.02 10.68
N TYR A 19 -2.70 9.16 10.73
CA TYR A 19 -3.04 8.43 11.97
C TYR A 19 -1.88 7.60 12.53
N VAL A 20 -1.01 7.06 11.67
CA VAL A 20 0.17 6.31 12.11
C VAL A 20 1.28 7.26 12.56
N VAL A 21 1.61 8.25 11.73
CA VAL A 21 2.78 9.12 11.93
C VAL A 21 2.54 10.17 13.03
N GLU A 22 1.42 10.88 12.94
CA GLU A 22 1.07 11.97 13.86
C GLU A 22 0.31 11.46 15.09
N GLY A 23 -0.21 10.22 15.03
CA GLY A 23 -0.87 9.55 16.16
C GLY A 23 0.04 8.56 16.87
N TYR A 24 0.13 7.34 16.37
CA TYR A 24 0.86 6.24 17.04
C TYR A 24 2.34 6.57 17.28
N MET A 25 3.07 7.03 16.25
CA MET A 25 4.50 7.33 16.39
C MET A 25 4.76 8.51 17.33
N ALA A 26 3.91 9.54 17.29
CA ALA A 26 4.00 10.69 18.19
C ALA A 26 3.80 10.29 19.66
N LEU A 27 2.72 9.56 19.95
CA LEU A 27 2.43 9.09 21.32
C LEU A 27 3.53 8.15 21.86
N MET A 28 4.03 7.23 21.03
CA MET A 28 5.13 6.35 21.44
C MET A 28 6.43 7.10 21.73
N LYS A 29 6.65 8.24 21.06
CA LYS A 29 7.82 9.09 21.29
C LYS A 29 7.67 9.93 22.55
N GLU A 30 6.46 10.42 22.84
CA GLU A 30 6.15 11.27 23.99
C GLU A 30 6.02 10.47 25.29
N ASP A 31 5.23 9.39 25.27
CA ASP A 31 4.90 8.60 26.46
C ASP A 31 5.79 7.37 26.64
N GLY A 32 6.61 7.06 25.63
CA GLY A 32 7.47 5.89 25.59
C GLY A 32 6.78 4.63 25.09
N VAL A 33 7.52 3.52 25.19
CA VAL A 33 7.09 2.18 24.74
C VAL A 33 7.34 1.16 25.86
N PRO A 34 6.64 0.00 25.85
CA PRO A 34 6.93 -1.10 26.77
C PRO A 34 8.42 -1.49 26.76
N ASP A 35 8.94 -1.92 27.91
CA ASP A 35 10.37 -2.19 28.09
C ASP A 35 10.91 -3.26 27.12
N ASP A 36 10.10 -4.28 26.84
CA ASP A 36 10.37 -5.38 25.92
C ASP A 36 10.22 -4.98 24.43
N MET A 37 9.67 -3.80 24.17
CA MET A 37 9.50 -3.19 22.85
C MET A 37 10.59 -2.14 22.53
N LYS A 38 11.38 -1.71 23.52
CA LYS A 38 12.42 -0.69 23.33
C LYS A 38 13.39 -1.06 22.19
N GLY A 39 13.55 -0.14 21.24
CA GLY A 39 14.41 -0.32 20.05
C GLY A 39 13.77 -1.11 18.90
N LYS A 40 12.56 -1.64 19.08
CA LYS A 40 11.79 -2.33 18.02
C LYS A 40 10.82 -1.40 17.28
N ASP A 41 10.57 -0.19 17.79
CA ASP A 41 9.69 0.84 17.23
C ASP A 41 10.02 1.17 15.77
N LYS A 42 11.30 1.28 15.42
CA LYS A 42 11.77 1.49 14.04
C LYS A 42 11.37 0.36 13.10
N ILE A 43 11.33 -0.88 13.59
CA ILE A 43 10.94 -2.05 12.80
C ILE A 43 9.42 -2.08 12.63
N VAL A 44 8.65 -1.67 13.64
CA VAL A 44 7.18 -1.59 13.55
C VAL A 44 6.75 -0.66 12.42
N PHE A 45 7.33 0.53 12.32
CA PHE A 45 6.89 1.53 11.35
C PHE A 45 7.68 1.53 10.04
N GLY A 46 8.89 0.95 10.01
CA GLY A 46 9.76 0.98 8.84
C GLY A 46 10.00 2.41 8.36
N ASN A 47 9.83 2.64 7.05
CA ASN A 47 9.93 3.96 6.43
C ASN A 47 8.56 4.63 6.18
N ILE A 48 7.50 4.31 6.95
CA ILE A 48 6.16 4.87 6.71
C ILE A 48 6.11 6.40 6.81
N HIS A 49 6.94 7.00 7.67
CA HIS A 49 7.05 8.46 7.78
C HIS A 49 7.54 9.09 6.47
N GLN A 50 8.53 8.47 5.82
CA GLN A 50 9.03 8.93 4.52
C GLN A 50 7.94 8.86 3.44
N ILE A 51 7.14 7.78 3.46
CA ILE A 51 6.01 7.63 2.54
C ILE A 51 5.00 8.75 2.81
N TYR A 52 4.60 8.94 4.06
CA TYR A 52 3.63 9.95 4.46
C TYR A 52 4.03 11.37 4.02
N ASP A 53 5.24 11.82 4.34
CA ASP A 53 5.70 13.16 3.98
C ASP A 53 5.66 13.37 2.46
N TRP A 54 6.14 12.40 1.68
CA TRP A 54 6.13 12.52 0.23
C TRP A 54 4.71 12.60 -0.35
N HIS A 55 3.78 11.79 0.19
CA HIS A 55 2.40 11.82 -0.26
C HIS A 55 1.68 13.10 0.14
N ARG A 56 1.82 13.54 1.40
CA ARG A 56 1.19 14.76 1.94
C ARG A 56 1.72 16.02 1.27
N ASP A 57 3.03 16.17 1.22
CA ASP A 57 3.66 17.45 0.88
C ASP A 57 3.82 17.65 -0.64
N PHE A 58 3.72 16.56 -1.42
CA PHE A 58 3.96 16.60 -2.85
C PHE A 58 2.94 15.82 -3.68
N PHE A 59 2.84 14.50 -3.50
CA PHE A 59 2.17 13.65 -4.48
C PHE A 59 0.65 13.89 -4.57
N LEU A 60 -0.01 14.12 -3.44
CA LEU A 60 -1.44 14.46 -3.42
C LEU A 60 -1.72 15.74 -4.21
N GLY A 61 -0.94 16.80 -3.99
CA GLY A 61 -1.11 18.06 -4.71
C GLY A 61 -0.87 17.93 -6.22
N GLU A 62 0.07 17.09 -6.64
CA GLU A 62 0.29 16.79 -8.07
C GLU A 62 -0.86 15.96 -8.67
N LEU A 63 -1.44 15.04 -7.91
CA LEU A 63 -2.64 14.30 -8.33
C LEU A 63 -3.87 15.18 -8.43
N GLU A 64 -4.04 16.15 -7.53
CA GLU A 64 -5.13 17.13 -7.59
C GLU A 64 -5.04 17.99 -8.86
N LYS A 65 -3.83 18.43 -9.26
CA LYS A 65 -3.62 19.14 -10.53
C LYS A 65 -4.00 18.32 -11.76
N CYS A 66 -3.92 16.98 -11.68
CA CYS A 66 -4.34 16.13 -12.78
C CYS A 66 -5.86 16.20 -13.02
N LEU A 67 -6.68 16.61 -12.04
CA LEU A 67 -8.12 16.77 -12.24
C LEU A 67 -8.44 17.82 -13.31
N GLU A 68 -7.64 18.88 -13.37
CA GLU A 68 -7.74 19.93 -14.38
C GLU A 68 -7.04 19.54 -15.68
N ASP A 69 -5.95 18.76 -15.59
CA ASP A 69 -5.14 18.33 -16.73
C ASP A 69 -4.81 16.82 -16.67
N PRO A 70 -5.73 15.95 -17.13
CA PRO A 70 -5.61 14.49 -17.00
C PRO A 70 -4.42 13.87 -17.74
N GLU A 71 -3.88 14.54 -18.76
CA GLU A 71 -2.76 14.05 -19.57
C GLU A 71 -1.45 13.99 -18.75
N LYS A 72 -1.33 14.84 -17.72
CA LYS A 72 -0.18 14.86 -16.81
C LYS A 72 -0.07 13.60 -15.95
N LEU A 73 -1.14 12.83 -15.79
CA LEU A 73 -1.17 11.68 -14.90
C LEU A 73 -0.08 10.65 -15.25
N GLY A 74 0.05 10.27 -16.52
CA GLY A 74 1.07 9.31 -16.95
C GLY A 74 2.49 9.82 -16.70
N SER A 75 2.74 11.10 -17.00
CA SER A 75 4.02 11.77 -16.77
C SER A 75 4.40 11.82 -15.30
N LEU A 76 3.42 12.06 -14.43
CA LEU A 76 3.62 12.15 -12.99
C LEU A 76 4.20 10.84 -12.45
N PHE A 77 3.60 9.71 -12.85
CA PHE A 77 4.00 8.38 -12.39
C PHE A 77 5.37 7.94 -12.92
N VAL A 78 5.70 8.23 -14.18
CA VAL A 78 7.03 7.92 -14.75
C VAL A 78 8.11 8.80 -14.14
N LYS A 79 7.87 10.12 -14.03
CA LYS A 79 8.85 11.06 -13.47
C LYS A 79 9.25 10.69 -12.04
N HIS A 80 8.35 10.08 -11.28
CA HIS A 80 8.56 9.76 -9.87
C HIS A 80 8.67 8.26 -9.58
N GLU A 81 8.92 7.43 -10.60
CA GLU A 81 9.14 5.98 -10.45
C GLU A 81 10.18 5.66 -9.36
N ARG A 82 11.33 6.35 -9.39
CA ARG A 82 12.39 6.17 -8.38
C ARG A 82 11.95 6.51 -6.96
N ARG A 83 10.98 7.43 -6.79
CA ARG A 83 10.43 7.77 -5.46
C ARG A 83 9.56 6.62 -4.95
N LEU A 84 8.79 5.96 -5.82
CA LEU A 84 7.96 4.82 -5.46
C LEU A 84 8.78 3.61 -4.96
N HIS A 85 10.08 3.54 -5.20
CA HIS A 85 10.95 2.51 -4.60
C HIS A 85 10.94 2.49 -3.07
N MET A 86 10.52 3.56 -2.41
CA MET A 86 10.30 3.55 -0.95
C MET A 86 9.30 2.47 -0.51
N TYR A 87 8.36 2.08 -1.37
CA TYR A 87 7.43 0.97 -1.11
C TYR A 87 8.11 -0.40 -1.10
N ILE A 88 9.21 -0.58 -1.86
CA ILE A 88 9.99 -1.83 -1.81
C ILE A 88 10.59 -2.00 -0.41
N VAL A 89 11.20 -0.93 0.11
CA VAL A 89 11.78 -0.92 1.47
C VAL A 89 10.69 -1.20 2.51
N TYR A 90 9.52 -0.59 2.37
CA TYR A 90 8.40 -0.81 3.27
C TYR A 90 7.92 -2.27 3.26
N CYS A 91 7.68 -2.83 2.08
CA CYS A 91 7.21 -4.20 1.91
C CYS A 91 8.22 -5.23 2.43
N GLN A 92 9.53 -5.01 2.23
CA GLN A 92 10.58 -5.87 2.77
C GLN A 92 10.60 -5.89 4.31
N ASN A 93 10.25 -4.77 4.95
CA ASN A 93 10.15 -4.67 6.39
C ASN A 93 8.84 -5.22 6.96
N LYS A 94 7.77 -5.28 6.14
CA LYS A 94 6.40 -5.59 6.60
C LYS A 94 6.27 -6.89 7.40
N PRO A 95 6.89 -8.04 7.03
CA PRO A 95 6.78 -9.26 7.84
C PRO A 95 7.36 -9.11 9.25
N LYS A 96 8.45 -8.35 9.41
CA LYS A 96 9.08 -8.10 10.71
C LYS A 96 8.20 -7.20 11.57
N SER A 97 7.62 -6.17 10.97
CA SER A 97 6.62 -5.29 11.59
C SER A 97 5.42 -6.09 12.09
N GLU A 98 4.84 -6.97 11.25
CA GLU A 98 3.69 -7.80 11.62
C GLU A 98 3.95 -8.70 12.81
N HIS A 99 5.13 -9.35 12.85
CA HIS A 99 5.51 -10.21 13.96
C HIS A 99 5.49 -9.42 15.29
N ILE A 100 6.17 -8.27 15.34
CA ILE A 100 6.20 -7.43 16.54
C ILE A 100 4.80 -6.93 16.88
N VAL A 101 4.06 -6.38 15.89
CA VAL A 101 2.72 -5.83 16.14
C VAL A 101 1.78 -6.88 16.70
N SER A 102 1.87 -8.14 16.25
CA SER A 102 1.02 -9.22 16.74
C SER A 102 1.21 -9.54 18.23
N GLU A 103 2.39 -9.30 18.80
CA GLU A 103 2.66 -9.51 20.23
C GLU A 103 1.97 -8.48 21.13
N TYR A 104 1.68 -7.28 20.58
CA TYR A 104 1.19 -6.13 21.35
C TYR A 104 -0.18 -5.61 20.86
N ILE A 105 -0.81 -6.30 19.90
CA ILE A 105 -2.01 -5.79 19.21
C ILE A 105 -3.21 -5.62 20.14
N ASP A 106 -3.41 -6.57 21.06
CA ASP A 106 -4.53 -6.59 22.01
C ASP A 106 -4.19 -5.92 23.35
N THR A 107 -2.97 -5.40 23.50
CA THR A 107 -2.47 -4.73 24.71
C THR A 107 -2.09 -3.30 24.39
N PHE A 108 -0.80 -3.01 24.23
CA PHE A 108 -0.27 -1.66 24.06
C PHE A 108 -0.89 -0.91 22.89
N PHE A 109 -1.09 -1.57 21.74
CA PHE A 109 -1.65 -0.90 20.57
C PHE A 109 -3.18 -0.71 20.64
N GLU A 110 -3.89 -1.52 21.42
CA GLU A 110 -5.32 -1.30 21.68
C GLU A 110 -5.51 -0.10 22.62
N ASP A 111 -4.66 0.07 23.64
CA ASP A 111 -4.67 1.26 24.50
C ASP A 111 -4.42 2.53 23.70
N LEU A 112 -3.40 2.53 22.82
CA LEU A 112 -3.12 3.66 21.94
C LEU A 112 -4.29 3.95 20.99
N LYS A 113 -4.91 2.91 20.41
CA LYS A 113 -6.08 3.05 19.54
C LYS A 113 -7.24 3.72 20.26
N GLN A 114 -7.56 3.29 21.49
CA GLN A 114 -8.63 3.87 22.30
C GLN A 114 -8.35 5.34 22.61
N ARG A 115 -7.10 5.66 22.98
CA ARG A 115 -6.70 7.02 23.32
C ARG A 115 -6.73 7.98 22.12
N LEU A 116 -6.38 7.48 20.93
CA LEU A 116 -6.48 8.21 19.68
C LEU A 116 -7.92 8.26 19.12
N GLY A 117 -8.86 7.48 19.68
CA GLY A 117 -10.23 7.39 19.17
C GLY A 117 -10.33 6.79 17.77
N HIS A 118 -9.34 5.98 17.36
CA HIS A 118 -9.29 5.43 16.01
C HIS A 118 -10.22 4.23 15.85
N ARG A 119 -10.95 4.20 14.73
CA ARG A 119 -11.83 3.08 14.36
C ARG A 119 -11.05 1.84 13.91
N LEU A 120 -9.97 2.04 13.15
CA LEU A 120 -9.15 0.98 12.57
C LEU A 120 -8.05 0.54 13.55
N GLN A 121 -7.68 -0.73 13.52
CA GLN A 121 -6.52 -1.21 14.28
C GLN A 121 -5.21 -0.79 13.60
N LEU A 122 -4.10 -0.83 14.35
CA LEU A 122 -2.79 -0.50 13.79
C LEU A 122 -2.43 -1.40 12.60
N THR A 123 -2.78 -2.69 12.66
CA THR A 123 -2.59 -3.64 11.56
C THR A 123 -3.31 -3.21 10.27
N ASP A 124 -4.54 -2.70 10.38
CA ASP A 124 -5.34 -2.17 9.27
C ASP A 124 -4.75 -0.88 8.67
N LEU A 125 -4.02 -0.11 9.48
CA LEU A 125 -3.32 1.10 9.02
C LEU A 125 -2.00 0.75 8.33
N LEU A 126 -1.19 -0.14 8.92
CA LEU A 126 0.12 -0.54 8.39
C LEU A 126 0.03 -1.34 7.08
N ILE A 127 -1.11 -1.93 6.75
CA ILE A 127 -1.28 -2.59 5.45
C ILE A 127 -1.55 -1.59 4.29
N LYS A 128 -1.93 -0.35 4.60
CA LYS A 128 -2.37 0.64 3.59
C LYS A 128 -1.31 0.96 2.53
N PRO A 129 -0.01 1.14 2.84
CA PRO A 129 0.98 1.35 1.80
C PRO A 129 1.05 0.22 0.78
N VAL A 130 0.95 -1.03 1.25
CA VAL A 130 0.98 -2.19 0.35
C VAL A 130 -0.27 -2.24 -0.53
N GLN A 131 -1.43 -1.90 0.04
CA GLN A 131 -2.67 -1.79 -0.74
C GLN A 131 -2.61 -0.65 -1.76
N ARG A 132 -2.01 0.49 -1.40
CA ARG A 132 -1.97 1.68 -2.25
C ARG A 132 -1.13 1.47 -3.50
N ILE A 133 0.07 0.90 -3.37
CA ILE A 133 0.94 0.66 -4.52
C ILE A 133 0.30 -0.29 -5.54
N MET A 134 -0.46 -1.27 -5.07
CA MET A 134 -1.25 -2.18 -5.93
C MET A 134 -2.43 -1.47 -6.60
N LYS A 135 -3.11 -0.57 -5.87
CA LYS A 135 -4.26 0.17 -6.39
C LYS A 135 -3.87 1.15 -7.50
N TYR A 136 -2.70 1.79 -7.44
CA TYR A 136 -2.20 2.64 -8.55
C TYR A 136 -2.13 1.88 -9.86
N GLN A 137 -1.62 0.65 -9.83
CA GLN A 137 -1.54 -0.18 -11.03
C GLN A 137 -2.90 -0.44 -11.67
N LEU A 138 -3.92 -0.72 -10.86
CA LEU A 138 -5.29 -0.97 -11.35
C LEU A 138 -5.92 0.30 -11.92
N LEU A 139 -5.80 1.41 -11.19
CA LEU A 139 -6.37 2.70 -11.60
C LEU A 139 -5.72 3.24 -12.87
N LEU A 140 -4.40 3.10 -13.04
CA LEU A 140 -3.70 3.49 -14.27
C LEU A 140 -4.12 2.64 -15.48
N LYS A 141 -4.29 1.32 -15.29
CA LYS A 141 -4.81 0.43 -16.35
C LYS A 141 -6.22 0.81 -16.77
N ASP A 142 -7.09 1.09 -15.80
CA ASP A 142 -8.46 1.53 -16.09
C ASP A 142 -8.47 2.90 -16.76
N PHE A 143 -7.66 3.85 -16.30
CA PHE A 143 -7.52 5.16 -16.92
C PHE A 143 -7.08 5.07 -18.38
N LEU A 144 -6.07 4.25 -18.69
CA LEU A 144 -5.64 3.99 -20.07
C LEU A 144 -6.77 3.36 -20.90
N LYS A 145 -7.45 2.34 -20.36
CA LYS A 145 -8.55 1.63 -21.04
C LYS A 145 -9.69 2.59 -21.40
N TYR A 146 -10.09 3.47 -20.49
CA TYR A 146 -11.16 4.43 -20.76
C TYR A 146 -10.72 5.55 -21.69
N SER A 147 -9.47 6.01 -21.60
CA SER A 147 -8.91 7.02 -22.53
C SER A 147 -8.91 6.51 -23.98
N LYS A 148 -8.52 5.24 -24.20
CA LYS A 148 -8.62 4.59 -25.52
C LYS A 148 -10.05 4.52 -26.04
N LYS A 149 -11.02 4.17 -25.18
CA LYS A 149 -12.44 4.12 -25.54
C LYS A 149 -13.03 5.49 -25.89
N ALA A 150 -12.46 6.56 -25.34
CA ALA A 150 -12.83 7.94 -25.64
C ALA A 150 -12.16 8.49 -26.91
N ASN A 151 -11.40 7.66 -27.65
CA ASN A 151 -10.60 8.06 -28.82
C ASN A 151 -9.60 9.19 -28.54
N LEU A 152 -9.11 9.29 -27.30
CA LEU A 152 -8.01 10.19 -26.95
C LEU A 152 -6.69 9.56 -27.42
N ASP A 153 -5.70 10.40 -27.76
CA ASP A 153 -4.35 9.91 -28.01
C ASP A 153 -3.76 9.40 -26.70
N THR A 154 -3.53 8.09 -26.62
CA THR A 154 -2.95 7.44 -25.45
C THR A 154 -1.55 6.90 -25.69
N THR A 155 -0.92 7.16 -26.84
CA THR A 155 0.36 6.53 -27.19
C THR A 155 1.45 6.86 -26.17
N GLU A 156 1.50 8.12 -25.73
CA GLU A 156 2.46 8.56 -24.71
C GLU A 156 2.14 7.98 -23.31
N LEU A 157 0.86 7.97 -22.93
CA LEU A 157 0.39 7.41 -21.66
C LEU A 157 0.62 5.89 -21.58
N GLU A 158 0.37 5.16 -22.67
CA GLU A 158 0.59 3.73 -22.79
C GLU A 158 2.08 3.40 -22.67
N GLY A 159 2.95 4.11 -23.41
CA GLY A 159 4.39 3.95 -23.31
C GLY A 159 4.90 4.18 -21.88
N LYS A 160 4.37 5.20 -21.20
CA LYS A 160 4.70 5.55 -19.82
C LYS A 160 4.25 4.50 -18.80
N ILE A 161 3.04 3.95 -18.96
CA ILE A 161 2.53 2.87 -18.08
C ILE A 161 3.31 1.57 -18.29
N VAL A 162 3.68 1.25 -19.54
CA VAL A 162 4.51 0.08 -19.86
C VAL A 162 5.92 0.22 -19.30
N ALA A 163 6.47 1.44 -19.25
CA ALA A 163 7.82 1.72 -18.75
C ALA A 163 8.00 1.55 -17.24
N GLN A 164 6.93 1.47 -16.43
CA GLN A 164 7.01 1.31 -14.96
C GLN A 164 7.44 -0.09 -14.48
N GLY A 165 8.07 -0.89 -15.34
CA GLY A 165 8.33 -2.30 -15.13
C GLY A 165 7.12 -3.16 -15.47
N LYS A 166 7.34 -4.23 -16.25
CA LYS A 166 6.25 -5.07 -16.71
C LYS A 166 5.75 -5.92 -15.56
N LEU A 167 4.50 -5.75 -15.15
CA LEU A 167 3.78 -6.86 -14.53
C LEU A 167 3.69 -7.95 -15.59
N LEU A 168 4.54 -8.95 -15.46
CA LEU A 168 4.62 -10.06 -16.39
C LEU A 168 3.34 -10.88 -16.30
N LEU A 169 2.91 -11.20 -15.08
CA LEU A 169 1.75 -12.04 -14.80
C LEU A 169 1.07 -11.63 -13.50
N GLN A 170 -0.25 -11.76 -13.44
CA GLN A 170 -0.97 -11.90 -12.16
C GLN A 170 -1.91 -13.09 -12.25
N ASP A 171 -1.93 -13.92 -11.22
CA ASP A 171 -2.90 -15.00 -11.12
C ASP A 171 -3.15 -15.42 -9.67
N THR A 172 -4.16 -16.26 -9.45
CA THR A 172 -4.45 -16.86 -8.14
C THR A 172 -3.91 -18.28 -8.10
N PHE A 173 -3.05 -18.56 -7.12
CA PHE A 173 -2.43 -19.86 -6.91
C PHE A 173 -2.76 -20.41 -5.52
N LEU A 174 -2.85 -21.73 -5.41
CA LEU A 174 -2.78 -22.40 -4.11
C LEU A 174 -1.31 -22.49 -3.70
N VAL A 175 -0.94 -21.78 -2.63
CA VAL A 175 0.43 -21.70 -2.13
C VAL A 175 0.53 -22.43 -0.80
N THR A 176 1.57 -23.23 -0.65
CA THR A 176 1.86 -24.00 0.56
C THR A 176 3.18 -23.51 1.14
N ASP A 177 3.14 -22.93 2.33
CA ASP A 177 4.34 -22.49 3.03
C ASP A 177 5.01 -23.71 3.70
N GLN A 178 6.31 -23.93 3.46
CA GLN A 178 7.04 -25.08 4.04
C GLN A 178 7.51 -24.84 5.50
N ASP A 179 7.32 -23.65 6.06
CA ASP A 179 7.96 -23.22 7.32
C ASP A 179 7.19 -23.56 8.60
N THR A 180 5.97 -24.10 8.52
CA THR A 180 5.24 -24.54 9.72
C THR A 180 5.35 -26.06 9.84
N GLY A 181 6.00 -26.57 10.91
CA GLY A 181 6.13 -27.99 11.22
C GLY A 181 4.83 -28.75 11.54
N LEU A 182 3.69 -28.25 11.05
CA LEU A 182 2.38 -28.88 11.04
C LEU A 182 1.98 -29.20 9.59
N LEU A 183 1.02 -30.11 9.40
CA LEU A 183 0.50 -30.51 8.08
C LEU A 183 0.39 -29.33 7.09
N PRO A 184 1.02 -29.40 5.90
CA PRO A 184 1.03 -28.30 4.95
C PRO A 184 -0.40 -27.93 4.53
N ARG A 185 -0.83 -26.70 4.83
CA ARG A 185 -2.15 -26.18 4.40
C ARG A 185 -1.97 -25.28 3.18
N CYS A 186 -2.52 -25.70 2.04
CA CYS A 186 -2.63 -24.84 0.87
C CYS A 186 -3.54 -23.66 1.17
N LYS A 187 -3.12 -22.44 0.81
CA LYS A 187 -3.92 -21.22 0.92
C LYS A 187 -3.96 -20.52 -0.43
N GLU A 188 -5.11 -19.99 -0.81
CA GLU A 188 -5.20 -19.18 -2.02
C GLU A 188 -4.41 -17.88 -1.85
N ARG A 189 -3.59 -17.58 -2.85
CA ARG A 189 -2.81 -16.34 -2.94
C ARG A 189 -2.97 -15.74 -4.32
N ARG A 190 -3.30 -14.46 -4.36
CA ARG A 190 -3.09 -13.64 -5.54
C ARG A 190 -1.61 -13.28 -5.63
N VAL A 191 -0.98 -13.73 -6.71
CA VAL A 191 0.44 -13.52 -7.00
C VAL A 191 0.59 -12.47 -8.08
N PHE A 192 1.48 -11.51 -7.85
CA PHE A 192 1.85 -10.47 -8.81
C PHE A 192 3.32 -10.65 -9.16
N LEU A 193 3.59 -11.01 -10.41
CA LEU A 193 4.93 -11.17 -10.94
C LEU A 193 5.34 -9.90 -11.67
N PHE A 194 6.29 -9.19 -11.11
CA PHE A 194 7.02 -8.10 -11.74
C PHE A 194 8.40 -8.60 -12.18
N GLU A 195 9.06 -7.85 -13.06
CA GLU A 195 10.41 -8.20 -13.55
C GLU A 195 11.47 -8.35 -12.45
N GLN A 196 11.24 -7.75 -11.27
CA GLN A 196 12.20 -7.73 -10.16
C GLN A 196 11.64 -8.23 -8.83
N ILE A 197 10.36 -8.60 -8.77
CA ILE A 197 9.71 -9.02 -7.52
C ILE A 197 8.46 -9.84 -7.79
N VAL A 198 8.27 -10.88 -6.99
CA VAL A 198 7.02 -11.64 -6.89
C VAL A 198 6.33 -11.24 -5.58
N ILE A 199 5.07 -10.82 -5.64
CA ILE A 199 4.28 -10.46 -4.45
C ILE A 199 3.16 -11.47 -4.27
N PHE A 200 3.06 -12.07 -3.08
CA PHE A 200 1.98 -12.95 -2.66
C PHE A 200 1.02 -12.18 -1.75
N SER A 201 -0.26 -12.26 -2.04
CA SER A 201 -1.31 -11.63 -1.24
C SER A 201 -2.54 -12.52 -1.11
N GLU A 202 -3.33 -12.32 -0.08
CA GLU A 202 -4.62 -12.96 0.15
C GLU A 202 -5.73 -12.07 -0.42
N LEU A 203 -6.69 -12.69 -1.10
CA LEU A 203 -7.85 -11.98 -1.62
C LEU A 203 -8.79 -11.65 -0.46
N LEU A 204 -9.16 -10.39 -0.32
CA LEU A 204 -10.16 -9.95 0.66
C LEU A 204 -11.54 -9.97 0.01
N ASP A 205 -12.52 -10.42 0.79
CA ASP A 205 -13.92 -10.41 0.38
C ASP A 205 -14.37 -9.00 -0.03
N LYS A 206 -15.19 -8.96 -1.07
CA LYS A 206 -15.71 -7.73 -1.65
C LYS A 206 -16.62 -7.02 -0.64
N LYS A 207 -16.14 -5.94 -0.01
CA LYS A 207 -16.97 -5.08 0.84
C LYS A 207 -18.02 -4.36 0.00
N LYS A 208 -19.26 -4.30 0.50
CA LYS A 208 -20.40 -3.61 -0.14
C LYS A 208 -19.99 -2.14 -0.42
N GLY A 209 -19.98 -1.74 -1.69
CA GLY A 209 -19.57 -0.39 -2.14
C GLY A 209 -18.24 -0.34 -2.92
N PHE A 210 -17.45 -1.42 -2.94
CA PHE A 210 -16.22 -1.50 -3.74
C PHE A 210 -16.42 -2.37 -4.98
N SER A 211 -16.00 -1.89 -6.15
CA SER A 211 -16.12 -2.60 -7.43
C SER A 211 -15.18 -3.81 -7.53
N MET A 212 -14.07 -3.81 -6.78
CA MET A 212 -13.01 -4.83 -6.82
C MET A 212 -12.69 -5.40 -5.43
N PRO A 213 -12.30 -6.68 -5.32
CA PRO A 213 -11.81 -7.28 -4.08
C PRO A 213 -10.49 -6.65 -3.64
N GLY A 214 -10.29 -6.51 -2.33
CA GLY A 214 -9.04 -6.03 -1.75
C GLY A 214 -7.97 -7.12 -1.75
N PHE A 215 -6.72 -6.74 -1.50
CA PHE A 215 -5.62 -7.70 -1.34
C PHE A 215 -4.89 -7.41 -0.02
N LEU A 216 -4.59 -8.46 0.73
CA LEU A 216 -3.80 -8.43 1.96
C LEU A 216 -2.44 -9.06 1.66
N PHE A 217 -1.36 -8.29 1.70
CA PHE A 217 -0.01 -8.81 1.51
C PHE A 217 0.32 -9.96 2.46
N LYS A 218 1.06 -10.95 1.94
CA LYS A 218 1.53 -12.11 2.72
C LYS A 218 3.04 -12.27 2.63
N ASN A 219 3.61 -12.19 1.43
CA ASN A 219 5.05 -12.40 1.24
C ASN A 219 5.55 -11.79 -0.07
N SER A 220 6.86 -11.67 -0.24
CA SER A 220 7.49 -11.32 -1.51
C SER A 220 8.83 -12.01 -1.73
N ILE A 221 9.15 -12.32 -2.99
CA ILE A 221 10.42 -12.92 -3.42
C ILE A 221 11.10 -11.95 -4.40
N LYS A 222 12.39 -11.67 -4.21
CA LYS A 222 13.23 -10.90 -5.14
C LYS A 222 14.07 -11.82 -6.00
#